data_AF-A0AAP2G3H8-F1
#
_entry.id   AF-A0AAP2G3H8-F1
#
_cell.length_a   1.000
_cell.length_b   1.000
_cell.length_c   1.000
_cell.angle_alpha   90.00
_cell.angle_beta   90.00
_cell.angle_gamma   90.00
#
_symmetry.space_group_name_H-M   'P 1'
#
loop_
_entity.id
_entity.type
_entity.pdbx_description
1 polymer ?
#
loop_
_entity_poly.entity_id
_entity_poly.type
_entity_poly.pdbx_seq_one_letter_code
_entity_poly.pdbx_strand_id
1 'polypeptide(L)'
;MTTASDRLKEICQHPDYPFRGWEKNDLEFLMLELFWAEFVNGVLGDELAHYGPWFDGQRDGNPILHIVNRRALYGLRVIVLENEDNLQEFPQVAGVGTYYPFFSHMNWGYLPDGETKVNELVIVCRLDENFALYEPDIKALMQRHCVDYAPHEELEAMQVDLEGRYRMAEGEEAYWAAMDAEDGDKDGK
;
A
#
# COMPACT_ATOMS: atom_id res chain seq x y z
N MET A 1 28.70 7.89 -5.12
CA MET A 1 27.38 7.56 -5.67
C MET A 1 26.48 7.32 -4.47
N THR A 2 25.43 8.13 -4.33
CA THR A 2 24.42 8.01 -3.26
C THR A 2 23.52 6.81 -3.56
N THR A 3 23.30 5.92 -2.60
CA THR A 3 22.42 4.75 -2.79
C THR A 3 20.94 5.14 -2.61
N ALA A 4 20.00 4.31 -3.08
CA ALA A 4 18.56 4.52 -2.82
C ALA A 4 18.25 4.66 -1.32
N SER A 5 18.94 3.86 -0.49
CA SER A 5 18.85 3.94 0.97
C SER A 5 19.31 5.28 1.54
N ASP A 6 20.31 5.92 0.92
CA ASP A 6 20.80 7.23 1.37
C ASP A 6 19.82 8.35 0.98
N ARG A 7 19.21 8.29 -0.21
CA ARG A 7 18.19 9.26 -0.64
C ARG A 7 16.93 9.19 0.21
N LEU A 8 16.45 8.00 0.54
CA LEU A 8 15.31 7.85 1.46
C LEU A 8 15.59 8.49 2.82
N LYS A 9 16.80 8.31 3.37
CA LYS A 9 17.18 8.96 4.63
C LYS A 9 17.17 10.48 4.52
N GLU A 10 17.63 11.03 3.40
CA GLU A 10 17.58 12.48 3.14
C GLU A 10 16.13 12.99 3.06
N ILE A 11 15.25 12.26 2.36
CA ILE A 11 13.80 12.58 2.27
C ILE A 11 13.15 12.57 3.65
N CYS A 12 13.43 11.54 4.47
CA CYS A 12 12.88 11.43 5.83
C CYS A 12 13.43 12.48 6.81
N GLN A 13 14.50 13.19 6.45
CA GLN A 13 15.04 14.32 7.23
C GLN A 13 14.42 15.67 6.85
N HIS A 14 13.56 15.71 5.83
CA HIS A 14 12.86 16.93 5.44
C HIS A 14 11.98 17.44 6.59
N PRO A 15 11.94 18.77 6.88
CA PRO A 15 11.15 19.30 8.00
C PRO A 15 9.67 18.97 7.95
N ASP A 16 9.12 18.84 6.73
CA ASP A 16 7.70 18.54 6.52
C ASP A 16 7.40 17.04 6.49
N TYR A 17 8.40 16.15 6.57
CA TYR A 17 8.16 14.70 6.66
C TYR A 17 7.26 14.40 7.88
N PRO A 18 6.17 13.61 7.76
CA PRO A 18 5.83 12.67 6.68
C PRO A 18 4.95 13.21 5.54
N PHE A 19 4.99 14.53 5.28
CA PHE A 19 4.32 15.24 4.18
C PHE A 19 2.78 15.26 4.27
N ARG A 20 2.23 15.42 5.47
CA ARG A 20 0.78 15.37 5.77
C ARG A 20 -0.08 16.42 5.02
N GLY A 21 0.54 17.47 4.47
CA GLY A 21 -0.11 18.53 3.71
C GLY A 21 -0.17 18.29 2.20
N TRP A 22 0.26 17.12 1.72
CA TRP A 22 0.44 16.79 0.29
C TRP A 22 -0.76 17.11 -0.60
N GLU A 23 -1.99 16.93 -0.13
CA GLU A 23 -3.20 17.25 -0.92
C GLU A 23 -3.24 18.72 -1.37
N LYS A 24 -2.77 19.62 -0.49
CA LYS A 24 -2.90 21.08 -0.65
C LYS A 24 -1.57 21.80 -0.91
N ASN A 25 -0.45 21.07 -0.83
CA ASN A 25 0.89 21.62 -0.98
C ASN A 25 1.64 20.88 -2.11
N ASP A 26 2.00 21.62 -3.16
CA ASP A 26 2.71 21.09 -4.32
C ASP A 26 4.06 20.47 -3.98
N LEU A 27 4.80 21.07 -3.04
CA LEU A 27 6.10 20.57 -2.63
C LEU A 27 5.96 19.27 -1.86
N GLU A 28 5.02 19.20 -0.90
CA GLU A 28 4.79 17.98 -0.13
C GLU A 28 4.28 16.83 -1.02
N PHE A 29 3.43 17.12 -2.02
CA PHE A 29 3.02 16.11 -3.01
C PHE A 29 4.21 15.55 -3.79
N LEU A 30 5.08 16.42 -4.32
CA LEU A 30 6.28 15.98 -5.05
C LEU A 30 7.24 15.19 -4.15
N MET A 31 7.39 15.61 -2.89
CA MET A 31 8.23 14.90 -1.92
C MET A 31 7.67 13.53 -1.57
N LEU A 32 6.34 13.38 -1.53
CA LEU A 32 5.65 12.12 -1.32
C LEU A 32 5.82 11.18 -2.53
N GLU A 33 5.67 11.68 -3.76
CA GLU A 33 5.97 10.91 -4.98
C GLU A 33 7.44 10.44 -5.00
N LEU A 34 8.37 11.34 -4.63
CA LEU A 34 9.80 11.02 -4.58
C LEU A 34 10.11 9.98 -3.50
N PHE A 35 9.48 10.07 -2.33
CA PHE A 35 9.59 9.06 -1.28
C PHE A 35 9.24 7.68 -1.83
N TRP A 36 8.08 7.53 -2.46
CA TRP A 36 7.63 6.24 -2.98
C TRP A 36 8.48 5.73 -4.13
N ALA A 37 8.94 6.62 -5.02
CA ALA A 37 9.86 6.24 -6.09
C ALA A 37 11.18 5.69 -5.54
N GLU A 38 11.79 6.34 -4.54
CA GLU A 38 13.04 5.86 -3.93
C GLU A 38 12.81 4.64 -3.03
N PHE A 39 11.64 4.51 -2.40
CA PHE A 39 11.24 3.32 -1.65
C PHE A 39 11.20 2.09 -2.55
N VAL A 40 10.48 2.20 -3.67
CA VAL A 40 10.38 1.14 -4.69
C VAL A 40 11.75 0.84 -5.30
N ASN A 41 12.57 1.86 -5.59
CA ASN A 41 13.94 1.68 -6.05
C ASN A 41 14.78 0.86 -5.06
N GLY A 42 14.63 1.11 -3.76
CA GLY A 42 15.30 0.33 -2.72
C GLY A 42 14.86 -1.14 -2.64
N VAL A 43 13.64 -1.46 -3.06
CA VAL A 43 13.13 -2.85 -3.08
C VAL A 43 13.48 -3.56 -4.39
N LEU A 44 13.13 -2.96 -5.53
CA LEU A 44 13.27 -3.60 -6.83
C LEU A 44 14.72 -3.63 -7.32
N GLY A 45 15.55 -2.66 -6.92
CA GLY A 45 16.93 -2.55 -7.37
C GLY A 45 17.02 -2.55 -8.90
N ASP A 46 17.80 -3.48 -9.45
CA ASP A 46 18.02 -3.59 -10.91
C ASP A 46 16.73 -3.91 -11.70
N GLU A 47 15.75 -4.59 -11.09
CA GLU A 47 14.47 -4.90 -11.76
C GLU A 47 13.66 -3.65 -12.08
N LEU A 48 13.88 -2.53 -11.38
CA LEU A 48 13.19 -1.26 -11.64
C LEU A 48 13.38 -0.82 -13.10
N ALA A 49 14.49 -1.18 -13.75
CA ALA A 49 14.75 -0.87 -15.16
C ALA A 49 13.72 -1.47 -16.13
N HIS A 50 12.92 -2.44 -15.69
CA HIS A 50 11.84 -3.05 -16.48
C HIS A 50 10.46 -2.46 -16.17
N TYR A 51 10.36 -1.68 -15.10
CA TYR A 51 9.16 -0.96 -14.73
C TYR A 51 9.19 0.45 -15.31
N GLY A 52 8.02 0.91 -15.78
CA GLY A 52 7.82 2.28 -16.18
C GLY A 52 6.48 2.79 -15.66
N PRO A 53 6.25 4.12 -15.72
CA PRO A 53 4.96 4.70 -15.35
C PRO A 53 3.81 4.05 -16.12
N TRP A 54 2.74 3.73 -15.41
CA TRP A 54 1.50 3.24 -15.99
C TRP A 54 0.47 4.35 -16.07
N PHE A 55 0.21 5.02 -14.94
CA PHE A 55 -0.65 6.18 -14.84
C PHE A 55 -0.01 7.22 -13.91
N ASP A 56 -0.38 8.49 -14.11
CA ASP A 56 0.16 9.58 -13.31
C ASP A 56 -0.37 9.55 -11.88
N GLY A 57 0.48 9.98 -10.94
CA GLY A 57 0.08 10.22 -9.56
C GLY A 57 -1.02 11.28 -9.48
N GLN A 58 -1.95 11.11 -8.53
CA GLN A 58 -3.09 11.98 -8.33
C GLN A 58 -3.06 12.61 -6.94
N ARG A 59 -3.58 13.84 -6.85
CA ARG A 59 -3.68 14.61 -5.60
C ARG A 59 -4.69 14.08 -4.59
N ASP A 60 -5.47 13.07 -4.96
CA ASP A 60 -6.33 12.31 -4.05
C ASP A 60 -5.63 11.05 -3.52
N GLY A 61 -4.36 10.84 -3.88
CA GLY A 61 -3.54 9.74 -3.40
C GLY A 61 -3.81 8.42 -4.12
N ASN A 62 -4.72 8.40 -5.10
CA ASN A 62 -5.12 7.20 -5.82
C ASN A 62 -4.90 7.31 -7.34
N PRO A 63 -3.72 6.95 -7.84
CA PRO A 63 -2.54 6.47 -7.12
C PRO A 63 -1.57 7.60 -6.73
N ILE A 64 -0.66 7.36 -5.79
CA ILE A 64 0.53 8.20 -5.60
C ILE A 64 1.73 7.70 -6.42
N LEU A 65 1.78 6.39 -6.71
CA LEU A 65 2.74 5.76 -7.59
C LEU A 65 2.07 4.61 -8.32
N HIS A 66 2.28 4.53 -9.63
CA HIS A 66 1.70 3.47 -10.45
C HIS A 66 2.64 3.08 -11.59
N ILE A 67 3.23 1.89 -11.48
CA ILE A 67 4.24 1.40 -12.40
C ILE A 67 3.88 0.01 -12.93
N VAL A 68 4.38 -0.31 -14.12
CA VAL A 68 4.12 -1.57 -14.79
C VAL A 68 5.35 -2.10 -15.52
N ASN A 69 5.61 -3.39 -15.36
CA ASN A 69 6.49 -4.15 -16.23
C ASN A 69 5.65 -4.77 -17.35
N ARG A 70 5.62 -4.11 -18.51
CA ARG A 70 4.81 -4.52 -19.67
C ARG A 70 5.26 -5.86 -20.29
N ARG A 71 6.48 -6.33 -19.99
CA ARG A 71 7.00 -7.60 -20.51
C ARG A 71 6.55 -8.77 -19.64
N ALA A 72 6.63 -8.60 -18.32
CA ALA A 72 6.21 -9.61 -17.37
C ALA A 72 4.68 -9.59 -17.13
N LEU A 73 4.01 -8.48 -17.43
CA LEU A 73 2.61 -8.21 -17.11
C LEU A 73 2.34 -8.13 -15.60
N TYR A 74 3.26 -7.48 -14.88
CA TYR A 74 3.14 -7.19 -13.45
C TYR A 74 3.08 -5.68 -13.21
N GLY A 75 2.13 -5.25 -12.38
CA GLY A 75 1.92 -3.86 -12.00
C GLY A 75 2.03 -3.66 -10.49
N LEU A 76 2.44 -2.47 -10.08
CA LEU A 76 2.43 -2.02 -8.70
C LEU A 76 1.74 -0.67 -8.62
N ARG A 77 0.75 -0.59 -7.73
CA ARG A 77 0.06 0.65 -7.38
C ARG A 77 0.23 0.91 -5.90
N VAL A 78 0.66 2.11 -5.57
CA VAL A 78 0.65 2.62 -4.19
C VAL A 78 -0.43 3.68 -4.09
N ILE A 79 -1.28 3.52 -3.09
CA ILE A 79 -2.32 4.47 -2.70
C ILE A 79 -1.99 4.97 -1.30
N VAL A 80 -2.00 6.28 -1.12
CA VAL A 80 -1.85 6.89 0.21
C VAL A 80 -3.23 7.12 0.79
N LEU A 81 -3.45 6.61 1.99
CA LEU A 81 -4.70 6.75 2.73
C LEU A 81 -4.49 7.65 3.96
N GLU A 82 -5.42 8.56 4.19
CA GLU A 82 -5.51 9.39 5.38
C GLU A 82 -6.65 8.90 6.29
N ASN A 83 -6.50 9.11 7.61
CA ASN A 83 -7.54 8.79 8.59
C ASN A 83 -8.54 9.96 8.70
N GLU A 84 -9.23 10.29 7.62
CA GLU A 84 -10.11 11.47 7.52
C GLU A 84 -11.21 11.49 8.59
N ASP A 85 -11.73 10.31 8.94
CA ASP A 85 -12.78 10.12 9.94
C ASP A 85 -12.27 10.17 11.39
N ASN A 86 -10.95 10.36 11.60
CA ASN A 86 -10.29 10.35 12.92
C ASN A 86 -10.65 9.09 13.73
N LEU A 87 -10.72 7.95 13.07
CA LEU A 87 -10.93 6.66 13.73
C LEU A 87 -9.77 6.37 14.67
N GLN A 88 -10.02 5.53 15.68
CA GLN A 88 -8.94 5.05 16.53
C GLN A 88 -8.00 4.15 15.72
N GLU A 89 -6.70 4.28 15.95
CA GLU A 89 -5.69 3.71 15.07
C GLU A 89 -5.12 2.40 15.63
N PHE A 90 -4.78 1.49 14.74
CA PHE A 90 -3.90 0.38 15.05
C PHE A 90 -2.45 0.92 15.25
N PRO A 91 -1.67 0.41 16.23
CA PRO A 91 -1.95 -0.73 17.09
C PRO A 91 -2.62 -0.38 18.43
N GLN A 92 -3.07 0.87 18.64
CA GLN A 92 -3.64 1.26 19.93
C GLN A 92 -4.98 0.57 20.21
N VAL A 93 -5.75 0.31 19.15
CA VAL A 93 -6.94 -0.54 19.20
C VAL A 93 -6.99 -1.47 17.98
N ALA A 94 -7.82 -2.52 18.08
CA ALA A 94 -8.10 -3.46 17.01
C ALA A 94 -9.61 -3.77 16.96
N GLY A 95 -10.08 -4.27 15.81
CA GLY A 95 -11.48 -4.62 15.57
C GLY A 95 -12.25 -3.62 14.70
N VAL A 96 -13.58 -3.75 14.68
CA VAL A 96 -14.48 -2.92 13.84
C VAL A 96 -14.38 -1.45 14.23
N GLY A 97 -14.29 -0.57 13.23
CA GLY A 97 -14.12 0.87 13.44
C GLY A 97 -12.68 1.30 13.75
N THR A 98 -11.71 0.40 13.65
CA THR A 98 -10.28 0.72 13.73
C THR A 98 -9.74 1.13 12.37
N TYR A 99 -8.90 2.18 12.35
CA TYR A 99 -8.10 2.53 11.20
C TYR A 99 -6.84 1.67 11.12
N TYR A 100 -6.71 0.91 10.03
CA TYR A 100 -5.51 0.16 9.72
C TYR A 100 -4.63 0.96 8.76
N PRO A 101 -3.40 1.33 9.15
CA PRO A 101 -2.54 2.20 8.34
C PRO A 101 -1.92 1.48 7.13
N PHE A 102 -2.20 0.19 6.96
CA PHE A 102 -1.71 -0.61 5.86
C PHE A 102 -2.65 -1.79 5.57
N PHE A 103 -2.97 -1.97 4.29
CA PHE A 103 -3.48 -3.22 3.74
C PHE A 103 -3.08 -3.33 2.27
N SER A 104 -3.29 -4.49 1.67
CA SER A 104 -3.00 -4.69 0.26
C SER A 104 -3.95 -5.70 -0.35
N HIS A 105 -4.12 -5.63 -1.66
CA HIS A 105 -4.91 -6.60 -2.39
C HIS A 105 -4.35 -6.77 -3.79
N MET A 106 -4.69 -7.91 -4.41
CA MET A 106 -4.41 -8.16 -5.81
C MET A 106 -5.54 -7.62 -6.69
N ASN A 107 -5.21 -7.08 -7.84
CA ASN A 107 -6.14 -6.58 -8.83
C ASN A 107 -5.73 -7.04 -10.24
N TRP A 108 -6.70 -7.04 -11.16
CA TRP A 108 -6.44 -7.23 -12.59
C TRP A 108 -6.61 -5.89 -13.31
N GLY A 109 -5.50 -5.24 -13.62
CA GLY A 109 -5.48 -4.07 -14.49
C GLY A 109 -5.38 -4.45 -15.96
N TYR A 110 -5.51 -3.45 -16.84
CA TYR A 110 -5.41 -3.62 -18.29
C TYR A 110 -4.46 -2.59 -18.88
N LEU A 111 -3.57 -3.05 -19.78
CA LEU A 111 -2.75 -2.12 -20.56
C LEU A 111 -3.64 -1.17 -21.38
N PRO A 112 -3.10 -0.07 -21.94
CA PRO A 112 -3.88 0.89 -22.72
C PRO A 112 -4.59 0.32 -23.96
N ASP A 113 -4.24 -0.91 -24.37
CA ASP A 113 -4.97 -1.65 -25.41
C ASP A 113 -6.35 -2.14 -24.96
N GLY A 114 -6.63 -2.15 -23.66
CA GLY A 114 -7.89 -2.61 -23.08
C GLY A 114 -8.08 -4.13 -23.06
N GLU A 115 -7.10 -4.89 -23.54
CA GLU A 115 -7.20 -6.35 -23.72
C GLU A 115 -6.18 -7.10 -22.88
N THR A 116 -4.95 -6.58 -22.80
CA THR A 116 -3.84 -7.26 -22.12
C THR A 116 -3.96 -7.07 -20.62
N LYS A 117 -4.28 -8.16 -19.92
CA LYS A 117 -4.34 -8.19 -18.45
C LYS A 117 -2.96 -8.05 -17.83
N VAL A 118 -2.90 -7.32 -16.72
CA VAL A 118 -1.72 -7.13 -15.89
C VAL A 118 -2.09 -7.55 -14.47
N ASN A 119 -1.25 -8.41 -13.89
CA ASN A 119 -1.36 -8.79 -12.49
C ASN A 119 -0.85 -7.64 -11.62
N GLU A 120 -1.74 -6.99 -10.89
CA GLU A 120 -1.46 -5.76 -10.18
C GLU A 120 -1.50 -5.98 -8.66
N LEU A 121 -0.41 -5.64 -7.99
CA LEU A 121 -0.39 -5.50 -6.53
C LEU A 121 -0.76 -4.07 -6.17
N VAL A 122 -1.80 -3.92 -5.36
CA VAL A 122 -2.22 -2.62 -4.81
C VAL A 122 -1.83 -2.57 -3.34
N ILE A 123 -0.94 -1.65 -3.01
CA ILE A 123 -0.54 -1.30 -1.64
C ILE A 123 -1.34 -0.07 -1.24
N VAL A 124 -2.14 -0.18 -0.19
CA VAL A 124 -2.84 0.95 0.43
C VAL A 124 -2.23 1.19 1.78
N CYS A 125 -1.61 2.34 1.98
CA CYS A 125 -0.87 2.60 3.21
C CYS A 125 -0.82 4.08 3.54
N ARG A 126 -0.62 4.38 4.81
CA ARG A 126 -0.31 5.73 5.28
C ARG A 126 1.21 5.90 5.34
N LEU A 127 1.71 7.12 5.08
CA LEU A 127 3.06 7.50 5.47
C LEU A 127 2.97 8.34 6.75
N ASP A 128 3.46 7.78 7.85
CA ASP A 128 3.41 8.42 9.17
C ASP A 128 4.65 8.06 10.02
N GLU A 129 4.65 8.43 11.31
CA GLU A 129 5.72 8.14 12.24
C GLU A 129 5.81 6.65 12.62
N ASN A 130 4.73 5.88 12.40
CA ASN A 130 4.63 4.45 12.62
C ASN A 130 4.95 3.61 11.37
N PHE A 131 5.31 4.24 10.25
CA PHE A 131 5.60 3.57 8.98
C PHE A 131 6.56 2.38 9.11
N ALA A 132 7.55 2.51 9.98
CA ALA A 132 8.53 1.45 10.26
C ALA A 132 7.90 0.13 10.78
N LEU A 133 6.68 0.17 11.34
CA LEU A 133 5.97 -1.03 11.82
C LEU A 133 5.53 -1.95 10.66
N TYR A 134 5.13 -1.37 9.54
CA TYR A 134 4.57 -2.09 8.40
C TYR A 134 5.46 -2.03 7.15
N GLU A 135 6.51 -1.21 7.15
CA GLU A 135 7.54 -1.17 6.11
C GLU A 135 8.07 -2.56 5.71
N PRO A 136 8.45 -3.47 6.65
CA PRO A 136 9.00 -4.77 6.26
C PRO A 136 8.02 -5.62 5.45
N ASP A 137 6.73 -5.53 5.77
CA ASP A 137 5.67 -6.28 5.10
C ASP A 137 5.38 -5.71 3.71
N ILE A 138 5.35 -4.38 3.57
CA ILE A 138 5.26 -3.72 2.26
C ILE A 138 6.41 -4.16 1.37
N LYS A 139 7.65 -4.15 1.89
CA LYS A 139 8.83 -4.61 1.14
C LYS A 139 8.73 -6.07 0.75
N ALA A 140 8.26 -6.93 1.64
CA ALA A 140 8.10 -8.36 1.35
C ALA A 140 7.10 -8.60 0.21
N LEU A 141 5.95 -7.93 0.21
CA LEU A 141 4.97 -8.02 -0.87
C LEU A 141 5.53 -7.47 -2.19
N MET A 142 6.16 -6.29 -2.16
CA MET A 142 6.76 -5.69 -3.34
C MET A 142 7.86 -6.58 -3.93
N GLN A 143 8.74 -7.13 -3.10
CA GLN A 143 9.76 -8.09 -3.53
C GLN A 143 9.11 -9.32 -4.17
N ARG A 144 8.14 -9.92 -3.48
CA ARG A 144 7.53 -11.17 -3.93
C ARG A 144 6.74 -11.01 -5.24
N HIS A 145 6.03 -9.90 -5.39
CA HIS A 145 5.27 -9.59 -6.60
C HIS A 145 6.15 -9.05 -7.72
N CYS A 146 6.96 -8.03 -7.46
CA CYS A 146 7.60 -7.24 -8.50
C CYS A 146 8.94 -7.81 -8.97
N VAL A 147 9.62 -8.60 -8.13
CA VAL A 147 10.95 -9.15 -8.41
C VAL A 147 10.88 -10.66 -8.61
N ASP A 148 10.20 -11.36 -7.70
CA ASP A 148 10.11 -12.82 -7.78
C ASP A 148 9.00 -13.29 -8.74
N TYR A 149 8.13 -12.37 -9.19
CA TYR A 149 6.97 -12.64 -10.05
C TYR A 149 6.10 -13.78 -9.51
N ALA A 150 5.89 -13.81 -8.19
CA ALA A 150 5.09 -14.85 -7.57
C ALA A 150 3.64 -14.83 -8.11
N PRO A 151 2.98 -16.00 -8.14
CA PRO A 151 1.63 -16.10 -8.66
C PRO A 151 0.62 -15.43 -7.72
N HIS A 152 -0.52 -15.05 -8.28
CA HIS A 152 -1.61 -14.35 -7.59
C HIS A 152 -2.02 -15.05 -6.29
N GLU A 153 -2.19 -16.37 -6.33
CA GLU A 153 -2.65 -17.16 -5.17
C GLU A 153 -1.65 -17.15 -4.01
N GLU A 154 -0.37 -17.03 -4.31
CA GLU A 154 0.66 -16.94 -3.26
C GLU A 154 0.62 -15.57 -2.58
N LEU A 155 0.45 -14.50 -3.35
CA LEU A 155 0.32 -13.14 -2.80
C LEU A 155 -0.96 -13.00 -1.98
N GLU A 156 -2.08 -13.58 -2.43
CA GLU A 156 -3.32 -13.62 -1.64
C GLU A 156 -3.11 -14.33 -0.30
N ALA A 157 -2.40 -15.46 -0.28
CA ALA A 157 -2.10 -16.16 0.97
C ALA A 157 -1.23 -15.31 1.93
N MET A 158 -0.25 -14.58 1.39
CA MET A 158 0.55 -13.64 2.18
C MET A 158 -0.29 -12.47 2.71
N GLN A 159 -1.22 -11.95 1.90
CA GLN A 159 -2.14 -10.89 2.29
C GLN A 159 -3.05 -11.33 3.43
N VAL A 160 -3.60 -12.54 3.37
CA VAL A 160 -4.42 -13.11 4.45
C VAL A 160 -3.61 -13.25 5.75
N ASP A 161 -2.36 -13.73 5.69
CA ASP A 161 -1.49 -13.79 6.88
C ASP A 161 -1.23 -12.41 7.46
N LEU A 162 -0.91 -11.43 6.61
CA LEU A 162 -0.68 -10.05 6.99
C LEU A 162 -1.91 -9.42 7.64
N GLU A 163 -3.05 -9.48 6.97
CA GLU A 163 -4.31 -8.99 7.49
C GLU A 163 -4.68 -9.68 8.81
N GLY A 164 -4.39 -10.99 8.94
CA GLY A 164 -4.48 -11.71 10.19
C GLY A 164 -3.60 -11.07 11.27
N ARG A 165 -2.31 -10.83 11.01
CA ARG A 165 -1.40 -10.20 11.98
C ARG A 165 -1.87 -8.81 12.44
N TYR A 166 -2.45 -8.02 11.53
CA TYR A 166 -2.93 -6.67 11.85
C TYR A 166 -4.31 -6.67 12.51
N ARG A 167 -5.28 -7.44 12.00
CA ARG A 167 -6.66 -7.49 12.53
C ARG A 167 -6.79 -8.33 13.80
N MET A 168 -5.91 -9.30 14.02
CA MET A 168 -6.02 -10.30 15.10
C MET A 168 -5.10 -10.03 16.28
N ALA A 169 -4.44 -8.86 16.33
CA ALA A 169 -3.62 -8.48 17.46
C ALA A 169 -4.41 -8.35 18.78
N GLU A 170 -5.75 -8.29 18.74
CA GLU A 170 -6.69 -8.71 19.79
C GLU A 170 -8.13 -8.41 19.30
N GLY A 171 -8.94 -9.43 18.96
CA GLY A 171 -10.36 -9.16 18.65
C GLY A 171 -11.10 -10.05 17.66
N GLU A 172 -10.57 -11.23 17.28
CA GLU A 172 -11.27 -12.17 16.37
C GLU A 172 -12.72 -12.42 16.77
N GLU A 173 -12.96 -12.64 18.07
CA GLU A 173 -14.28 -12.94 18.62
C GLU A 173 -15.23 -11.73 18.54
N ALA A 174 -14.71 -10.51 18.69
CA ALA A 174 -15.49 -9.28 18.56
C ALA A 174 -15.81 -8.93 17.09
N TYR A 175 -14.91 -9.25 16.17
CA TYR A 175 -15.12 -9.06 14.73
C TYR A 175 -16.22 -9.98 14.18
N TRP A 176 -16.15 -11.29 14.49
CA TRP A 176 -17.20 -12.22 14.09
C TRP A 176 -18.53 -11.91 14.78
N ALA A 177 -18.52 -11.54 16.07
CA ALA A 177 -19.74 -11.14 16.76
C ALA A 177 -20.40 -9.88 16.17
N ALA A 178 -19.62 -8.92 15.66
CA ALA A 178 -20.14 -7.72 15.01
C ALA A 178 -20.71 -8.03 13.61
N MET A 179 -20.02 -8.87 12.83
CA MET A 179 -20.51 -9.34 11.52
C MET A 179 -21.80 -10.15 11.64
N ASP A 180 -21.87 -11.07 12.60
CA ASP A 180 -23.08 -11.86 12.88
C ASP A 180 -24.23 -10.99 13.38
N ALA A 181 -23.95 -9.90 14.09
CA ALA A 181 -24.96 -8.93 14.53
C ALA A 181 -25.53 -8.09 13.38
N GLU A 182 -24.71 -7.75 12.37
CA GLU A 182 -25.17 -7.02 11.18
C GLU A 182 -25.94 -7.91 10.19
N ASP A 183 -25.60 -9.19 10.08
CA ASP A 183 -26.36 -10.15 9.25
C ASP A 183 -27.62 -10.66 9.94
N GLY A 184 -27.65 -10.70 11.28
CA GLY A 184 -28.84 -11.07 12.07
C GLY A 184 -30.01 -10.07 11.98
N ASP A 185 -29.79 -8.85 11.49
CA ASP A 185 -30.84 -7.83 11.34
C ASP A 185 -31.55 -7.87 9.96
N LYS A 186 -31.09 -8.74 9.03
CA LYS A 186 -31.69 -8.87 7.69
C LYS A 186 -32.77 -9.95 7.56
N ASP A 187 -32.95 -10.80 8.58
CA ASP A 187 -33.98 -11.86 8.58
C ASP A 187 -35.19 -11.56 9.49
N GLY A 188 -35.31 -10.33 9.99
CA GLY A 188 -36.42 -9.89 10.84
C GLY A 188 -37.57 -9.20 10.09
N LYS A 189 -38.27 -9.89 9.19
CA LYS A 189 -39.64 -9.54 8.75
C LYS A 189 -40.56 -10.74 8.62
#